data_AF-A0A1I0ARL1-F1
#
_entry.id   AF-A0A1I0ARL1-F1
#
_cell.length_a   1.000
_cell.length_b   1.000
_cell.length_c   1.000
_cell.angle_alpha   90.00
_cell.angle_beta   90.00
_cell.angle_gamma   90.00
#
_symmetry.space_group_name_H-M   'P 1'
#
loop_
_entity.id
_entity.type
_entity.pdbx_description
1 polymer ?
#
loop_
_entity_poly.entity_id
_entity_poly.type
_entity_poly.pdbx_seq_one_letter_code
_entity_poly.pdbx_strand_id
1 'polypeptide(L)' 'MSFSVSKTVKQGEKVIDVHTPQFVPTYVKYNNNRDFEVIPMHQLTEEDLANATKHYQEIKDHMSRWLPELEFLEKY' A
#
# COMPACT_ATOMS: atom_id res chain seq x y z
N MET A 1 0.07 7.86 15.78
CA MET A 1 0.42 6.48 15.36
C MET A 1 1.71 6.55 14.56
N SER A 2 2.70 5.69 14.78
CA SER A 2 3.98 5.69 14.03
C SER A 2 4.36 4.27 13.59
N PHE A 3 4.58 4.07 12.30
CA PHE A 3 5.14 2.83 11.76
C PHE A 3 6.53 2.58 12.36
N SER A 4 6.78 1.35 12.83
CA SER A 4 8.12 0.95 13.29
C SER A 4 8.39 -0.52 13.02
N VAL A 5 9.67 -0.87 12.91
CA VAL A 5 10.13 -2.24 12.69
C VAL A 5 11.11 -2.60 13.79
N SER A 6 10.85 -3.69 14.51
CA SER A 6 11.77 -4.24 15.50
C SER A 6 12.38 -5.54 15.01
N LYS A 7 13.67 -5.73 15.27
CA LYS A 7 14.39 -6.97 14.97
C LYS A 7 14.93 -7.55 16.26
N THR A 8 14.57 -8.79 16.55
CA THR A 8 15.05 -9.54 17.71
C THR A 8 15.92 -10.71 17.24
N VAL A 9 17.11 -10.86 17.82
CA VAL A 9 18.01 -12.00 17.54
C VAL A 9 18.23 -12.77 18.84
N LYS A 10 17.80 -14.03 18.90
CA LYS A 10 18.00 -14.92 20.06
C LYS A 10 18.49 -16.28 19.60
N GLN A 11 19.65 -16.72 20.13
CA GLN A 11 20.21 -18.07 19.88
C GLN A 11 20.29 -18.48 18.39
N GLY A 12 20.50 -17.53 17.49
CA GLY A 12 20.56 -17.76 16.04
C GLY A 12 19.23 -17.57 15.30
N GLU A 13 18.10 -17.52 16.00
CA GLU A 13 16.79 -17.17 15.45
C GLU A 13 16.67 -15.64 15.28
N LYS A 14 16.13 -15.21 14.14
CA LYS A 14 15.90 -13.80 13.81
C LYS A 14 14.40 -13.59 13.62
N VAL A 15 13.81 -12.78 14.48
CA VAL A 15 12.40 -12.36 14.39
C VAL A 15 12.36 -10.90 13.95
N ILE A 16 11.47 -10.58 13.02
CA ILE A 16 11.17 -9.23 12.56
C ILE A 16 9.71 -8.96 12.87
N ASP A 17 9.42 -7.93 13.64
CA ASP A 17 8.07 -7.48 13.95
C ASP A 17 7.83 -6.11 13.30
N VAL A 18 6.67 -5.96 12.68
CA VAL A 18 6.21 -4.71 12.07
C VAL A 18 5.05 -4.18 12.89
N HIS A 19 5.21 -2.98 13.45
CA HIS A 19 4.21 -2.38 14.33
C HIS A 19 3.37 -1.37 13.56
N THR A 20 2.06 -1.57 13.60
CA THR A 20 1.06 -0.71 12.97
C THR A 20 1.34 -0.49 11.47
N PRO A 21 1.45 -1.57 10.67
CA PRO A 21 1.64 -1.43 9.24
C PRO A 21 0.41 -0.79 8.60
N GLN A 22 0.64 0.32 7.90
CA GLN A 22 -0.39 1.04 7.16
C GLN A 22 0.11 1.30 5.74
N PHE A 23 -0.77 1.19 4.76
CA PHE A 23 -0.42 1.35 3.36
C PHE A 23 -1.48 2.12 2.58
N VAL A 24 -1.02 2.97 1.68
CA VAL A 24 -1.86 3.71 0.73
C VAL A 24 -1.36 3.37 -0.66
N PRO A 25 -2.02 2.45 -1.39
CA PRO A 25 -1.72 2.24 -2.80
C PRO A 25 -1.98 3.54 -3.55
N THR A 26 -1.02 3.99 -4.36
CA THR A 26 -1.11 5.23 -5.14
C THR A 26 -0.85 4.97 -6.61
N TYR A 27 -1.52 5.74 -7.48
CA TYR A 27 -1.30 5.77 -8.91
C TYR A 27 -0.77 7.14 -9.33
N VAL A 28 0.18 7.15 -10.26
CA VAL A 28 0.72 8.40 -10.82
C VAL A 28 0.02 8.67 -12.14
N LYS A 29 -0.87 9.66 -12.14
CA LYS A 29 -1.50 10.19 -13.35
C LYS A 29 -0.58 11.24 -13.95
N TYR A 30 -0.47 11.23 -15.27
CA TYR A 30 0.31 12.23 -16.01
C TYR A 30 -0.24 12.37 -17.42
N ASN A 31 0.00 13.52 -18.04
CA ASN A 31 -0.37 13.80 -19.42
C ASN A 31 0.87 14.22 -20.21
N ASN A 32 1.20 13.48 -21.27
CA ASN A 32 2.37 13.76 -22.12
C ASN A 32 3.68 13.97 -21.31
N ASN A 33 3.91 13.14 -20.30
CA ASN A 33 5.04 13.21 -19.35
C ASN A 33 5.14 14.55 -18.60
N ARG A 34 4.00 15.20 -18.33
CA ARG A 34 3.87 16.43 -17.55
C ARG A 34 2.67 16.31 -16.61
N ASP A 35 2.49 17.31 -15.74
CA ASP A 35 1.34 17.43 -14.85
C ASP A 35 1.13 16.18 -13.98
N PHE A 36 2.22 15.75 -13.33
CA PHE A 36 2.22 14.56 -12.49
C PHE A 36 1.36 14.77 -11.25
N GLU A 37 0.43 13.87 -11.04
CA GLU A 37 -0.46 13.85 -9.88
C GLU A 37 -0.42 12.46 -9.24
N VAL A 38 -0.28 12.43 -7.92
CA VAL A 38 -0.31 11.19 -7.13
C VAL A 38 -1.72 11.05 -6.56
N ILE A 39 -2.44 10.03 -7.02
CA ILE A 39 -3.83 9.78 -6.62
C ILE A 39 -3.89 8.50 -5.80
N PRO A 40 -4.47 8.52 -4.59
CA PRO A 40 -4.76 7.30 -3.84
C PRO A 40 -5.67 6.37 -4.67
N MET A 41 -5.32 5.08 -4.77
CA MET A 41 -6.03 4.16 -5.67
C MET A 41 -7.49 3.94 -5.28
N HIS A 42 -7.86 4.14 -4.02
CA HIS A 42 -9.25 4.07 -3.58
C HIS A 42 -10.13 5.22 -4.10
N GLN A 43 -9.51 6.28 -4.65
CA GLN A 43 -10.17 7.44 -5.24
C GLN A 43 -10.19 7.40 -6.78
N LEU A 44 -9.50 6.44 -7.40
CA LEU A 44 -9.42 6.34 -8.85
C LEU A 44 -10.78 6.02 -9.47
N THR A 45 -11.00 6.62 -10.62
CA THR A 45 -12.12 6.29 -11.50
C THR A 45 -11.66 5.43 -12.68
N GLU A 46 -12.61 4.85 -13.41
CA GLU A 46 -12.33 4.13 -14.67
C GLU A 46 -11.73 5.03 -15.76
N GLU A 47 -11.92 6.35 -15.66
CA GLU A 47 -11.30 7.33 -16.55
C GLU A 47 -9.82 7.54 -16.25
N ASP A 48 -9.42 7.41 -14.98
CA ASP A 48 -8.02 7.53 -14.56
C ASP A 48 -7.22 6.27 -14.91
N LEU A 49 -7.83 5.10 -14.67
CA LEU A 49 -7.24 3.80 -14.95
C LEU A 49 -8.34 2.78 -15.24
N ALA A 50 -8.32 2.18 -16.42
CA ALA A 50 -9.25 1.10 -16.74
C ALA A 50 -9.10 -0.07 -15.75
N ASN A 51 -10.22 -0.56 -15.23
CA ASN A 51 -10.31 -1.55 -14.15
C ASN A 51 -9.64 -1.09 -12.84
N ALA A 52 -9.71 0.19 -12.50
CA ALA A 52 -9.11 0.77 -11.30
C ALA A 52 -9.45 -0.04 -10.03
N THR A 53 -10.71 -0.44 -9.88
CA THR A 53 -11.18 -1.24 -8.72
C THR A 53 -10.49 -2.60 -8.65
N LYS A 54 -10.32 -3.27 -9.80
CA LYS A 54 -9.67 -4.57 -9.87
C LYS A 54 -8.20 -4.46 -9.49
N HIS A 55 -7.48 -3.48 -10.05
CA HIS A 55 -6.08 -3.25 -9.72
C HIS A 55 -5.89 -2.91 -8.23
N TYR A 56 -6.79 -2.09 -7.67
CA TYR A 56 -6.78 -1.80 -6.24
C TYR A 56 -6.92 -3.09 -5.40
N GLN A 57 -7.88 -3.96 -5.75
CA GLN A 57 -8.08 -5.21 -5.03
C GLN A 57 -6.88 -6.17 -5.16
N GLU A 58 -6.32 -6.33 -6.36
CA GLU A 58 -5.14 -7.17 -6.59
C GLU A 58 -3.94 -6.72 -5.75
N ILE A 59 -3.74 -5.40 -5.62
CA ILE A 59 -2.69 -4.84 -4.76
C ILE A 59 -2.99 -5.11 -3.29
N LYS A 60 -4.24 -4.93 -2.84
CA LYS A 60 -4.64 -5.24 -1.47
C LYS A 60 -4.35 -6.70 -1.13
N ASP A 61 -4.76 -7.61 -2.00
CA ASP A 61 -4.58 -9.06 -1.83
C ASP A 61 -3.09 -9.45 -1.85
N HIS A 62 -2.30 -8.84 -2.72
CA HIS A 62 -0.86 -9.11 -2.78
C HIS A 62 -0.13 -8.63 -1.52
N MET A 63 -0.38 -7.40 -1.10
CA MET A 63 0.36 -6.77 0.00
C MET A 63 -0.01 -7.35 1.38
N SER A 64 -1.26 -7.77 1.56
CA SER A 64 -1.74 -8.39 2.80
C SER A 64 -1.40 -9.88 2.92
N ARG A 65 -0.93 -10.55 1.85
CA ARG A 65 -0.66 -12.00 1.83
C ARG A 65 0.25 -12.47 2.97
N TRP A 66 1.27 -11.67 3.29
CA TRP A 66 2.27 -11.99 4.32
C TRP A 66 2.22 -11.03 5.51
N LEU A 67 1.23 -10.14 5.54
CA LEU A 67 1.05 -9.12 6.56
C LEU A 67 -0.47 -8.90 6.78
N PRO A 68 -1.17 -9.90 7.36
CA PRO A 68 -2.63 -9.86 7.50
C PRO A 68 -3.13 -8.71 8.38
N GLU A 69 -2.28 -8.16 9.24
CA GLU A 69 -2.52 -6.98 10.07
C GLU A 69 -2.36 -5.64 9.32
N LEU A 70 -2.03 -5.66 8.02
CA LEU A 70 -1.87 -4.47 7.20
C LEU A 70 -3.18 -3.69 7.04
N GLU A 71 -3.18 -2.43 7.47
CA GLU A 71 -4.31 -1.52 7.28
C GLU A 71 -4.15 -0.70 5.99
N PHE A 72 -5.24 -0.60 5.21
CA PHE A 72 -5.29 0.27 4.04
C PHE A 72 -5.98 1.58 4.41
N LEU A 73 -5.33 2.72 4.17
CA LEU A 73 -5.90 4.03 4.53
C LEU A 73 -6.74 4.57 3.37
N GLU A 74 -8.04 4.73 3.65
CA GLU A 74 -9.06 5.23 2.71
C GLU A 74 -9.68 6.56 3.19
N LYS A 75 -8.98 7.25 4.11
CA LYS A 75 -9.43 8.51 4.74
C LYS A 75 -8.74 9.77 4.21
N TYR A 76 -7.85 9.63 3.23
CA TYR A 76 -7.05 10.72 2.66
C TYR A 76 -7.35 10.85 1.17
#